data_AF-A0A955DA29-F1
#
_entry.id   AF-A0A955DA29-F1
#
_cell.length_a   1.000
_cell.length_b   1.000
_cell.length_c   1.000
_cell.angle_alpha   90.00
_cell.angle_beta   90.00
_cell.angle_gamma   90.00
#
_symmetry.space_group_name_H-M   'P 1'
#
loop_
_entity.id
_entity.type
_entity.pdbx_description
1 polymer ?
#
loop_
_entity_poly.entity_id
_entity_poly.type
_entity_poly.pdbx_seq_one_letter_code
_entity_poly.pdbx_strand_id
1 'polypeptide(L)'
;RMSEVDFADLVSEGNMALLRAVDKFDAGRGYKFSTYACRAILKAFSRQGMKLSKYRQRFPTDFDPKLERSNYLEVKRADFEKDAAEEVKRIVMENRAELTEVERTVIEHRFGLETGENEKPMTLEQVGQIIGVTKERVRQIQNKAMEKIKLELEAKFLGTRAEEEGAEGEPPVPQVPPAPGAKPVA
;
A
#
# COMPACT_ATOMS: atom_id res chain seq x y z
N ARG A 1 29.84 -19.58 -9.50
CA ARG A 1 30.65 -19.81 -8.28
C ARG A 1 29.66 -19.84 -7.12
N MET A 2 29.50 -20.97 -6.42
CA MET A 2 28.54 -21.10 -5.30
C MET A 2 28.98 -20.37 -4.02
N SER A 3 30.11 -19.65 -4.09
CA SER A 3 30.81 -19.05 -2.96
C SER A 3 30.18 -17.76 -2.40
N GLU A 4 29.13 -17.23 -3.03
CA GLU A 4 28.45 -16.00 -2.57
C GLU A 4 27.12 -16.28 -1.86
N VAL A 5 26.67 -17.54 -1.78
CA VAL A 5 25.43 -17.88 -1.09
C VAL A 5 25.76 -18.17 0.37
N ASP A 6 25.02 -17.54 1.29
CA ASP A 6 25.18 -17.79 2.72
C ASP A 6 24.93 -19.27 3.06
N PHE A 7 25.74 -19.82 3.96
CA PHE A 7 25.65 -21.20 4.38
C PHE A 7 24.30 -21.48 5.07
N ALA A 8 23.80 -20.53 5.87
CA ALA A 8 22.51 -20.69 6.55
C ALA A 8 21.34 -20.80 5.56
N ASP A 9 21.39 -20.04 4.46
CA ASP A 9 20.40 -20.11 3.37
C ASP A 9 20.46 -21.44 2.62
N LEU A 10 21.67 -21.96 2.34
CA LEU A 10 21.80 -23.30 1.76
C LEU A 10 21.21 -24.36 2.67
N VAL A 11 21.57 -24.34 3.96
CA VAL A 11 21.07 -25.33 4.93
C VAL A 11 19.55 -25.27 4.99
N SER A 12 18.97 -24.07 5.06
CA SER A 12 17.52 -23.89 5.12
C SER A 12 16.79 -24.38 3.87
N GLU A 13 17.28 -24.05 2.67
CA GLU A 13 16.69 -24.55 1.42
C GLU A 13 16.90 -26.07 1.26
N GLY A 14 18.01 -26.60 1.77
CA GLY A 14 18.30 -28.04 1.84
C GLY A 14 17.30 -28.78 2.74
N ASN A 15 17.04 -28.24 3.93
CA ASN A 15 16.04 -28.78 4.86
C ASN A 15 14.63 -28.76 4.25
N MET A 16 14.25 -27.67 3.58
CA MET A 16 12.97 -27.60 2.86
C MET A 16 12.88 -28.58 1.69
N ALA A 17 13.98 -28.80 0.96
CA ALA A 17 14.04 -29.79 -0.10
C ALA A 17 13.92 -31.22 0.44
N LEU A 18 14.51 -31.48 1.60
CA LEU A 18 14.40 -32.76 2.30
C LEU A 18 12.96 -33.03 2.76
N LEU A 19 12.30 -32.05 3.39
CA LEU A 19 10.88 -32.17 3.79
C LEU A 19 9.99 -32.51 2.60
N ARG A 20 10.13 -31.78 1.48
CA ARG A 20 9.41 -32.09 0.23
C ARG A 20 9.75 -33.46 -0.35
N ALA A 21 10.96 -33.95 -0.11
CA ALA A 21 11.37 -35.27 -0.55
C ALA A 21 10.72 -36.36 0.32
N VAL A 22 10.58 -36.14 1.63
CA VAL A 22 9.86 -37.04 2.55
C VAL A 22 8.41 -37.20 2.12
N ASP A 23 7.70 -36.09 1.89
CA ASP A 23 6.27 -36.12 1.52
C ASP A 23 5.99 -36.85 0.20
N LYS A 24 6.98 -36.87 -0.70
CA LYS A 24 6.84 -37.44 -2.06
C LYS A 24 7.51 -38.81 -2.22
N PHE A 25 8.20 -39.28 -1.19
CA PHE A 25 8.94 -40.54 -1.28
C PHE A 25 7.98 -41.72 -1.15
N ASP A 26 8.15 -42.68 -2.05
CA ASP A 26 7.38 -43.92 -2.07
C ASP A 26 8.33 -45.10 -1.87
N ALA A 27 8.25 -45.73 -0.70
CA ALA A 27 9.06 -46.88 -0.35
C ALA A 27 8.69 -48.14 -1.15
N GLY A 28 7.47 -48.21 -1.70
CA GLY A 28 7.00 -49.33 -2.53
C GLY A 28 7.76 -49.48 -3.85
N ARG A 29 8.50 -48.44 -4.26
CA ARG A 29 9.34 -48.45 -5.49
C ARG A 29 10.71 -49.10 -5.30
N GLY A 30 11.09 -49.51 -4.09
CA GLY A 30 12.32 -50.27 -3.83
C GLY A 30 13.64 -49.47 -3.86
N TYR A 31 13.59 -48.15 -3.96
CA TYR A 31 14.79 -47.29 -3.90
C TYR A 31 15.05 -46.79 -2.47
N LYS A 32 16.32 -46.57 -2.13
CA LYS A 32 16.69 -45.97 -0.84
C LYS A 32 16.31 -44.48 -0.82
N PHE A 33 15.75 -44.03 0.30
CA PHE A 33 15.40 -42.61 0.49
C PHE A 33 16.58 -41.66 0.30
N SER A 34 17.77 -42.03 0.78
CA SER A 34 18.99 -41.23 0.64
C SER A 34 19.34 -40.89 -0.81
N THR A 35 19.12 -41.83 -1.74
CA THR A 35 19.34 -41.62 -3.18
C THR A 35 18.37 -40.57 -3.76
N TYR A 36 17.10 -40.64 -3.36
CA TYR A 36 16.08 -39.70 -3.81
C TYR A 36 16.28 -38.30 -3.20
N ALA A 37 16.48 -38.23 -1.88
CA ALA A 37 16.70 -37.00 -1.13
C ALA A 37 17.96 -36.27 -1.60
N CYS A 38 19.06 -36.98 -1.85
CA CYS A 38 20.30 -36.38 -2.35
C CYS A 38 20.07 -35.63 -3.67
N ARG A 39 19.33 -36.22 -4.62
CA ARG A 39 18.99 -35.55 -5.89
C ARG A 39 18.08 -34.34 -5.69
N ALA A 40 17.13 -34.41 -4.76
CA ALA A 40 16.24 -33.29 -4.44
C ALA A 40 17.01 -32.11 -3.82
N ILE A 41 17.95 -32.38 -2.91
CA ILE A 41 18.80 -31.39 -2.26
C ILE A 41 19.75 -30.73 -3.27
N LEU A 42 20.45 -31.53 -4.09
CA LEU A 42 21.34 -31.01 -5.15
C LEU A 42 20.59 -30.11 -6.14
N LYS A 43 19.37 -30.49 -6.52
CA LYS A 43 18.51 -29.67 -7.38
C LYS A 43 18.09 -28.36 -6.71
N ALA A 44 17.82 -28.38 -5.41
CA ALA A 44 17.46 -27.19 -4.66
C ALA A 44 18.63 -26.20 -4.57
N PHE A 45 19.85 -26.68 -4.29
CA PHE A 45 21.06 -25.85 -4.25
C PHE A 45 21.38 -25.21 -5.60
N SER A 46 21.27 -25.99 -6.69
CA SER A 46 21.43 -25.45 -8.04
C SER A 46 20.43 -24.33 -8.35
N ARG A 47 19.16 -24.50 -7.96
CA ARG A 47 18.12 -23.48 -8.13
C ARG A 47 18.40 -22.22 -7.30
N GLN A 48 18.86 -22.39 -6.05
CA GLN A 48 19.15 -21.27 -5.17
C GLN A 48 20.33 -20.44 -5.69
N GLY A 49 21.39 -21.08 -6.19
CA GLY A 49 22.51 -20.37 -6.83
C GLY A 49 22.09 -19.54 -8.04
N MET A 50 21.17 -20.06 -8.87
CA MET A 50 20.63 -19.29 -10.01
C MET A 50 19.76 -18.10 -9.57
N LYS A 51 18.96 -18.26 -8.50
CA LYS A 51 18.12 -17.17 -7.96
C LYS A 51 18.98 -16.02 -7.44
N LEU A 52 20.02 -16.33 -6.65
CA LEU A 52 20.91 -15.31 -6.10
C LEU A 52 21.71 -14.60 -7.21
N SER A 53 22.21 -15.35 -8.19
CA SER A 53 22.93 -14.78 -9.33
C SER A 53 22.05 -13.81 -10.14
N LYS A 54 20.78 -14.14 -10.40
CA LYS A 54 19.82 -13.24 -11.07
C LYS A 54 19.51 -12.01 -10.23
N TYR A 55 19.38 -12.15 -8.92
CA TYR A 55 19.13 -11.03 -8.01
C TYR A 55 20.30 -10.05 -8.02
N ARG A 56 21.54 -10.54 -7.84
CA ARG A 56 22.76 -9.71 -7.87
C ARG A 56 23.01 -9.04 -9.23
N GLN A 57 22.63 -9.70 -10.33
CA GLN A 57 22.67 -9.07 -11.65
C GLN A 57 21.68 -7.92 -11.80
N ARG A 58 20.52 -7.98 -11.14
CA ARG A 58 19.48 -6.94 -11.22
C ARG A 58 19.69 -5.82 -10.20
N PHE A 59 20.20 -6.18 -9.02
CA PHE A 59 20.43 -5.29 -7.89
C PHE A 59 21.88 -5.48 -7.43
N PRO A 60 22.82 -4.68 -7.95
CA PRO A 60 24.25 -4.82 -7.64
C PRO A 60 24.61 -4.44 -6.21
N THR A 61 23.75 -3.70 -5.52
CA THR A 61 23.93 -3.25 -4.13
C THR A 61 22.91 -3.91 -3.23
N ASP A 62 23.36 -4.37 -2.07
CA ASP A 62 22.47 -4.87 -1.03
C ASP A 62 21.66 -3.71 -0.43
N PHE A 63 20.48 -4.03 0.09
CA PHE A 63 19.62 -3.05 0.75
C PHE A 63 20.29 -2.59 2.05
N ASP A 64 20.63 -1.31 2.14
CA ASP A 64 21.13 -0.70 3.37
C ASP A 64 20.09 0.29 3.90
N PRO A 65 19.37 -0.04 5.00
CA PRO A 65 18.38 0.84 5.61
C PRO A 65 18.89 2.25 5.94
N LYS A 66 20.21 2.45 6.09
CA LYS A 66 20.80 3.77 6.38
C LYS A 66 20.99 4.63 5.13
N LEU A 67 21.07 4.01 3.95
CA LEU A 67 21.21 4.70 2.66
C LEU A 67 19.86 4.94 1.98
N GLU A 68 18.81 4.29 2.45
CA GLU A 68 17.45 4.53 1.99
C GLU A 68 16.94 5.90 2.43
N ARG A 69 16.17 6.56 1.55
CA ARG A 69 15.50 7.81 1.90
C ARG A 69 14.41 7.52 2.93
N SER A 70 14.26 8.40 3.92
CA SER A 70 13.17 8.31 4.88
C SER A 70 11.82 8.36 4.16
N ASN A 71 10.97 7.36 4.39
CA ASN A 71 9.62 7.30 3.83
C ASN A 71 8.64 8.23 4.57
N TYR A 72 9.11 9.01 5.54
CA TYR A 72 8.27 9.84 6.41
C TYR A 72 7.37 10.82 5.62
N LEU A 73 7.92 11.48 4.59
CA LEU A 73 7.14 12.45 3.81
C LEU A 73 6.04 11.79 2.97
N GLU A 74 6.29 10.59 2.42
CA GLU A 74 5.27 9.86 1.66
C GLU A 74 4.18 9.32 2.58
N VAL A 75 4.55 8.78 3.74
CA VAL A 75 3.59 8.32 4.76
C VAL A 75 2.75 9.49 5.27
N LYS A 76 3.38 10.61 5.66
CA LYS A 76 2.68 11.82 6.11
C LYS A 76 1.74 12.37 5.05
N ARG A 77 2.13 12.32 3.76
CA ARG A 77 1.27 12.73 2.65
C ARG A 77 0.09 11.78 2.46
N ALA A 78 0.30 10.47 2.56
CA ALA A 78 -0.79 9.49 2.43
C ALA A 78 -1.81 9.64 3.56
N ASP A 79 -1.33 9.82 4.80
CA ASP A 79 -2.20 10.09 5.95
C ASP A 79 -2.97 11.40 5.77
N PHE A 80 -2.30 12.45 5.28
CA PHE A 80 -2.94 13.73 4.96
C PHE A 80 -4.05 13.61 3.91
N GLU A 81 -3.80 12.88 2.82
CA GLU A 81 -4.79 12.67 1.76
C GLU A 81 -6.02 11.90 2.29
N LYS A 82 -5.80 10.96 3.21
CA LYS A 82 -6.87 10.21 3.87
C LYS A 82 -7.68 11.09 4.82
N ASP A 83 -7.02 11.84 5.69
CA ASP A 83 -7.67 12.75 6.64
C ASP A 83 -8.49 13.83 5.92
N ALA A 84 -7.93 14.42 4.86
CA ALA A 84 -8.61 15.41 4.06
C ALA A 84 -9.85 14.83 3.35
N ALA A 85 -9.76 13.61 2.83
CA ALA A 85 -10.90 12.93 2.21
C ALA A 85 -12.02 12.61 3.21
N GLU A 86 -11.66 12.18 4.43
CA GLU A 86 -12.63 11.94 5.50
C GLU A 86 -13.34 13.23 5.93
N GLU A 87 -12.63 14.36 6.01
CA GLU A 87 -13.25 15.65 6.35
C GLU A 87 -14.18 16.15 5.24
N VAL A 88 -13.79 16.06 3.97
CA VAL A 88 -14.67 16.39 2.83
C VAL A 88 -15.95 15.54 2.88
N LYS A 89 -15.83 14.24 3.14
CA LYS A 89 -16.98 13.34 3.29
C LYS A 89 -17.91 13.81 4.42
N ARG A 90 -17.34 14.23 5.56
CA ARG A 90 -18.10 14.75 6.70
C ARG A 90 -18.82 16.06 6.37
N ILE A 91 -18.14 17.00 5.71
CA ILE A 91 -18.73 18.28 5.28
C ILE A 91 -19.96 18.04 4.40
N VAL A 92 -19.87 17.10 3.46
CA VAL A 92 -20.98 16.76 2.56
C VAL A 92 -22.12 16.05 3.32
N MET A 93 -21.81 15.04 4.14
CA MET A 93 -22.83 14.26 4.88
C MET A 93 -23.59 15.08 5.93
N GLU A 94 -22.89 15.96 6.64
CA GLU A 94 -23.48 16.84 7.65
C GLU A 94 -24.05 18.15 7.06
N ASN A 95 -23.98 18.31 5.73
CA ASN A 95 -24.38 19.51 5.00
C ASN A 95 -23.85 20.83 5.59
N ARG A 96 -22.59 20.83 6.08
CA ARG A 96 -21.98 22.01 6.72
C ARG A 96 -21.75 23.17 5.75
N ALA A 97 -21.60 22.86 4.46
CA ALA A 97 -21.37 23.84 3.40
C ALA A 97 -22.66 24.48 2.85
N GLU A 98 -23.80 24.30 3.52
CA GLU A 98 -25.11 24.82 3.11
C GLU A 98 -25.40 24.56 1.62
N LEU A 99 -25.24 23.29 1.23
CA LEU A 99 -25.58 22.85 -0.12
C LEU A 99 -27.10 22.83 -0.25
N THR A 100 -27.57 23.38 -1.37
CA THR A 100 -28.98 23.22 -1.76
C THR A 100 -29.26 21.76 -2.10
N GLU A 101 -30.52 21.33 -2.00
CA GLU A 101 -30.91 19.94 -2.32
C GLU A 101 -30.41 19.51 -3.72
N VAL A 102 -30.50 20.40 -4.71
CA VAL A 102 -29.99 20.14 -6.07
C VAL A 102 -28.47 20.01 -6.11
N GLU A 103 -27.73 20.84 -5.38
CA GLU A 103 -26.27 20.75 -5.30
C GLU A 103 -25.84 19.43 -4.63
N ARG A 104 -26.54 19.03 -3.57
CA ARG A 104 -26.30 17.79 -2.84
C ARG A 104 -26.51 16.56 -3.73
N THR A 105 -27.66 16.46 -4.39
CA THR A 105 -27.98 15.36 -5.31
C THR A 105 -26.97 15.25 -6.47
N VAL A 106 -26.49 16.38 -7.00
CA VAL A 106 -25.44 16.39 -8.04
C VAL A 106 -24.13 15.80 -7.52
N ILE A 107 -23.71 16.17 -6.31
CA ILE A 107 -22.45 15.71 -5.71
C ILE A 107 -22.56 14.23 -5.30
N GLU A 108 -23.68 13.83 -4.71
CA GLU A 108 -23.91 12.44 -4.29
C GLU A 108 -23.88 11.46 -5.47
N HIS A 109 -24.62 11.73 -6.55
CA HIS A 109 -24.64 10.84 -7.72
C HIS A 109 -23.36 10.89 -8.56
N ARG A 110 -22.68 12.05 -8.62
CA ARG A 110 -21.46 12.18 -9.43
C ARG A 110 -20.25 11.54 -8.75
N PHE A 111 -20.17 11.58 -7.42
CA PHE A 111 -19.04 11.03 -6.67
C PHE A 111 -19.36 9.71 -5.96
N GLY A 112 -20.62 9.25 -5.96
CA GLY A 112 -21.04 7.98 -5.38
C GLY A 112 -20.98 7.97 -3.85
N LEU A 113 -21.45 9.04 -3.20
CA LEU A 113 -21.26 9.24 -1.75
C LEU A 113 -22.32 8.56 -0.87
N GLU A 114 -23.51 8.26 -1.40
CA GLU A 114 -24.66 7.83 -0.58
C GLU A 114 -24.74 6.32 -0.32
N THR A 115 -24.11 5.46 -1.12
CA THR A 115 -24.27 4.00 -0.97
C THR A 115 -22.95 3.27 -1.23
N GLY A 116 -22.44 2.62 -0.18
CA GLY A 116 -21.04 2.20 -0.06
C GLY A 116 -20.46 1.43 -1.23
N GLU A 117 -19.19 1.72 -1.55
CA GLU A 117 -18.19 1.08 -2.46
C GLU A 117 -18.63 0.55 -3.85
N ASN A 118 -19.92 0.38 -4.12
CA ASN A 118 -20.45 -0.37 -5.27
C ASN A 118 -21.27 0.46 -6.26
N GLU A 119 -21.62 1.71 -5.95
CA GLU A 119 -22.20 2.60 -6.95
C GLU A 119 -21.11 3.34 -7.75
N LYS A 120 -21.13 3.15 -9.07
CA LYS A 120 -20.21 3.84 -9.97
C LYS A 120 -20.60 5.31 -10.07
N PRO A 121 -19.62 6.24 -10.10
CA PRO A 121 -19.89 7.66 -10.31
C PRO A 121 -20.64 7.88 -11.63
N MET A 122 -21.75 8.61 -11.58
CA MET A 122 -22.55 8.92 -12.77
C MET A 122 -21.90 10.03 -13.59
N THR A 123 -22.08 9.97 -14.91
CA THR A 123 -21.63 11.04 -15.81
C THR A 123 -22.52 12.28 -15.69
N LEU A 124 -22.00 13.46 -16.05
CA LEU A 124 -22.76 14.72 -16.05
C LEU A 124 -24.06 14.66 -16.85
N GLU A 125 -24.08 13.83 -17.90
CA GLU A 125 -25.26 13.65 -18.75
C GLU A 125 -26.32 12.79 -18.05
N GLN A 126 -25.92 11.71 -17.40
CA GLN A 126 -26.81 10.85 -16.61
C GLN A 126 -27.42 11.62 -15.42
N VAL A 127 -26.59 12.39 -14.70
CA VAL A 127 -27.08 13.25 -13.61
C VAL A 127 -28.04 14.32 -14.14
N GLY A 128 -27.76 14.87 -15.34
CA GLY A 128 -28.65 15.83 -16.00
C GLY A 128 -30.00 15.23 -16.36
N GLN A 129 -30.04 13.97 -16.81
CA GLN A 129 -31.29 13.26 -17.10
C GLN A 129 -32.15 13.05 -15.85
N ILE A 130 -31.55 12.76 -14.70
CA ILE A 130 -32.26 12.56 -13.42
C ILE A 130 -32.87 13.87 -12.91
N ILE A 131 -32.10 14.97 -12.97
CA ILE A 131 -32.51 16.28 -12.45
C ILE A 131 -33.35 17.07 -13.47
N GLY A 132 -33.41 16.62 -14.72
CA GLY A 132 -34.13 17.30 -15.81
C GLY A 132 -33.45 18.57 -16.31
N VAL A 133 -32.11 18.62 -16.23
CA VAL A 133 -31.30 19.78 -16.65
C VAL A 133 -30.24 19.41 -17.68
N THR A 134 -29.74 20.41 -18.41
CA THR A 134 -28.68 20.19 -19.41
C THR A 134 -27.35 19.81 -18.74
N LYS A 135 -26.51 19.04 -19.45
CA LYS A 135 -25.16 18.65 -19.00
C LYS A 135 -24.32 19.84 -18.50
N GLU A 136 -24.38 20.96 -19.20
CA GLU A 136 -23.64 22.16 -18.83
C GLU A 136 -24.20 22.81 -17.55
N ARG A 137 -25.52 22.75 -17.35
CA ARG A 137 -26.13 23.22 -16.10
C ARG A 137 -25.70 22.36 -14.91
N VAL A 138 -25.60 21.04 -15.07
CA VAL A 138 -25.04 20.15 -14.02
C VAL A 138 -23.60 20.54 -13.70
N ARG A 139 -22.77 20.82 -14.71
CA ARG A 139 -21.38 21.24 -14.52
C ARG A 139 -21.28 22.54 -13.71
N GLN A 140 -22.14 23.52 -13.99
CA GLN A 140 -22.20 24.77 -13.24
C GLN A 140 -22.58 24.55 -11.77
N ILE A 141 -23.62 23.74 -11.53
CA ILE A 141 -24.09 23.40 -10.17
C ILE A 141 -22.98 22.67 -9.41
N GLN A 142 -22.32 21.71 -10.05
CA GLN A 142 -21.19 20.97 -9.48
C GLN A 142 -20.05 21.90 -9.07
N ASN A 143 -19.62 22.82 -9.96
CA ASN A 143 -18.52 23.73 -9.64
C ASN A 143 -18.87 24.66 -8.47
N LYS A 144 -20.11 25.15 -8.42
CA LYS A 144 -20.60 25.98 -7.31
C LYS A 144 -20.63 25.21 -5.99
N ALA A 145 -21.07 23.94 -6.01
CA ALA A 145 -21.05 23.08 -4.84
C ALA A 145 -19.62 22.79 -4.35
N MET A 146 -18.71 22.47 -5.28
CA MET A 146 -17.29 22.24 -4.98
C MET A 146 -16.61 23.47 -4.38
N GLU A 147 -16.95 24.67 -4.86
CA GLU A 147 -16.43 25.93 -4.31
C GLU A 147 -16.88 26.14 -2.87
N LYS A 148 -18.16 25.90 -2.55
CA LYS A 148 -18.66 25.96 -1.17
C LYS A 148 -17.97 24.95 -0.25
N ILE A 149 -17.84 23.69 -0.70
CA ILE A 149 -17.16 22.63 0.07
C ILE A 149 -15.69 23.02 0.30
N LYS A 150 -15.03 23.57 -0.72
CA LYS A 150 -13.63 24.02 -0.61
C LYS A 150 -13.48 25.15 0.42
N LEU A 151 -14.36 26.16 0.40
CA LEU A 151 -14.31 27.27 1.36
C LEU A 151 -14.48 26.78 2.80
N GLU A 152 -15.42 25.86 3.04
CA GLU A 152 -15.65 25.28 4.37
C GLU A 152 -14.46 24.41 4.83
N LEU A 153 -13.88 23.64 3.91
CA LEU A 153 -12.67 22.86 4.18
C LEU A 153 -11.49 23.78 4.53
N GLU A 154 -11.25 24.85 3.77
CA GLU A 154 -10.17 25.81 4.04
C GLU A 154 -10.36 26.52 5.38
N ALA A 155 -11.59 26.93 5.71
CA ALA A 155 -11.90 27.64 6.95
C ALA A 155 -11.59 26.81 8.21
N LYS A 156 -11.84 25.48 8.18
CA LYS A 156 -11.67 24.62 9.36
C LYS A 156 -10.40 23.79 9.36
N PHE A 157 -9.99 23.25 8.21
CA PHE A 157 -8.86 22.33 8.10
C PHE A 157 -7.50 23.04 8.04
N LEU A 158 -7.42 24.22 7.40
CA LEU A 158 -6.17 25.00 7.36
C LEU A 158 -6.02 25.94 8.56
N GLY A 159 -7.13 26.42 9.14
CA GLY A 159 -7.11 27.28 10.32
C GLY A 159 -6.64 26.58 11.60
N THR A 160 -6.94 25.29 11.75
CA THR A 160 -6.54 24.49 12.93
C THR A 160 -5.14 23.90 12.81
N ARG A 161 -4.69 23.50 11.61
CA ARG A 161 -3.36 22.92 11.42
C ARG A 161 -2.19 23.92 11.46
N ALA A 162 -2.42 25.19 11.13
CA ALA A 162 -1.39 26.22 11.29
C ALA A 162 -0.94 26.38 12.76
N GLU A 163 -1.82 26.04 13.71
CA GLU A 163 -1.50 26.01 15.14
C GLU A 163 -0.76 24.73 15.56
N GLU A 164 -1.03 23.59 14.91
CA GLU A 164 -0.36 22.31 15.17
C GLU A 164 1.05 22.22 14.55
N GLU A 165 1.27 22.78 13.35
CA GLU A 165 2.58 22.82 12.70
C GLU A 165 3.61 23.69 13.45
N GLY A 166 3.15 24.59 14.32
CA GLY A 166 4.01 25.37 15.22
C GLY A 166 4.49 24.60 16.45
N ALA A 167 3.90 23.44 16.78
CA ALA A 167 4.20 22.66 17.97
C ALA A 167 5.06 21.41 17.70
N GLU A 168 5.02 20.85 16.49
CA GLU A 168 5.77 19.64 16.13
C GLU A 168 7.12 19.98 15.47
N GLY A 169 7.99 20.58 16.27
CA GLY A 169 9.43 20.59 15.99
C GLY A 169 9.99 19.18 16.11
N GLU A 170 10.59 18.71 15.03
CA GLU A 170 11.40 17.49 14.89
C GLU A 170 10.61 16.20 14.55
N PRO A 171 10.84 15.60 13.35
CA PRO A 171 10.21 14.33 13.00
C PRO A 171 10.68 13.26 13.99
N PRO A 172 9.78 12.36 14.46
CA PRO A 172 10.18 11.27 15.33
C PRO A 172 11.26 10.45 14.64
N VAL A 173 12.43 10.35 15.28
CA VAL A 173 13.54 9.53 14.82
C VAL A 173 12.99 8.14 14.53
N PRO A 174 13.15 7.59 13.31
CA PRO A 174 12.68 6.24 13.02
C PRO A 174 13.37 5.29 14.00
N GLN A 175 12.60 4.72 14.93
CA GLN A 175 13.07 3.65 15.78
C GLN A 175 13.27 2.44 14.89
N VAL A 176 14.48 2.28 14.38
CA VAL A 176 14.91 1.06 13.70
C VAL A 176 14.79 -0.05 14.76
N PRO A 177 13.90 -1.05 14.60
CA PRO A 177 13.88 -2.17 15.51
C PRO A 177 15.28 -2.83 15.48
N PRO A 178 15.84 -3.24 16.64
CA PRO A 178 17.15 -3.85 16.66
C PRO A 178 17.18 -5.04 15.70
N ALA A 179 18.15 -5.03 14.78
CA ALA A 179 18.32 -6.08 13.80
C ALA A 179 18.35 -7.45 14.49
N PRO A 180 17.57 -8.45 14.04
CA PRO A 180 17.60 -9.77 14.65
C PRO A 180 18.92 -10.44 14.29
N GLY A 181 19.86 -10.53 15.23
CA GLY A 181 20.97 -11.48 15.12
C GLY A 181 22.39 -10.99 15.39
N ALA A 182 22.61 -9.86 16.06
CA ALA A 182 23.95 -9.58 16.59
C ALA A 182 24.24 -10.49 17.79
N LYS A 183 24.92 -11.62 17.55
CA LYS A 183 25.46 -12.45 18.63
C LYS A 183 26.48 -11.63 19.44
N PRO A 184 26.44 -11.69 20.78
CA PRO A 184 27.50 -11.09 21.59
C PRO A 184 28.78 -11.88 21.36
N VAL A 185 29.83 -11.19 20.90
CA VAL A 185 31.19 -11.72 20.94
C VAL A 185 31.65 -11.60 22.40
N ALA A 186 31.82 -12.75 23.05
CA ALA A 186 32.53 -12.89 24.31
C ALA A 186 34.03 -12.99 24.04
#